data_AF-C6HS78-F1
#
_entry.id   AF-C6HS78-F1
#
_cell.length_a   1.000
_cell.length_b   1.000
_cell.length_c   1.000
_cell.angle_alpha   90.00
_cell.angle_beta   90.00
_cell.angle_gamma   90.00
#
_symmetry.space_group_name_H-M   'P 1'
#
loop_
_entity.id
_entity.type
_entity.pdbx_description
1 polymer ?
#
loop_
_entity_poly.entity_id
_entity_poly.type
_entity_poly.pdbx_seq_one_letter_code
_entity_poly.pdbx_strand_id
1 'polypeptide(L)' 'MTETDSVFPSNLRHDTEELLTKVGLPWQITLFSGVEHGFSVRGDLSNKAVRFAKEQAFVQAVTWFREHL' A
#
# COMPACT_ATOMS: atom_id res chain seq x y z
N MET A 1 -0.58 -1.02 0.97
CA MET A 1 -1.63 -1.68 1.78
C MET A 1 -1.25 -3.14 2.03
N THR A 2 -1.92 -3.82 2.94
CA THR A 2 -1.72 -5.27 3.21
C THR A 2 -2.84 -6.10 2.56
N GLU A 3 -2.51 -7.35 2.20
CA GLU A 3 -3.46 -8.36 1.72
C GLU A 3 -4.56 -8.72 2.74
N THR A 4 -4.23 -8.74 4.03
CA THR A 4 -5.12 -9.22 5.11
C THR A 4 -5.81 -8.08 5.87
N ASP A 5 -5.91 -6.89 5.26
CA ASP A 5 -6.56 -5.74 5.88
C ASP A 5 -8.08 -5.93 5.96
N SER A 6 -8.60 -6.12 7.18
CA SER A 6 -10.05 -6.26 7.40
C SER A 6 -10.82 -4.96 7.18
N VAL A 7 -10.16 -3.80 7.26
CA VAL A 7 -10.77 -2.48 7.01
C VAL A 7 -10.83 -2.18 5.51
N PHE A 8 -9.92 -2.77 4.72
CA PHE A 8 -9.86 -2.58 3.27
C PHE A 8 -9.76 -3.93 2.52
N PRO A 9 -10.82 -4.75 2.56
CA PRO A 9 -10.85 -6.05 1.90
C PRO A 9 -10.81 -5.92 0.37
N SER A 10 -10.55 -7.06 -0.28
CA SER A 10 -10.35 -7.16 -1.74
C SER A 10 -11.46 -6.51 -2.57
N ASN A 11 -12.74 -6.67 -2.20
CA ASN A 11 -13.85 -6.06 -2.92
C ASN A 11 -13.80 -4.52 -2.89
N LEU A 12 -13.56 -3.92 -1.72
CA LEU A 12 -13.47 -2.45 -1.60
C LEU A 12 -12.26 -1.89 -2.35
N ARG A 13 -11.17 -2.66 -2.45
CA ARG A 13 -10.04 -2.28 -3.29
C ARG A 13 -10.43 -2.20 -4.77
N HIS A 14 -11.08 -3.23 -5.31
CA HIS A 14 -11.52 -3.21 -6.70
C HIS A 14 -12.52 -2.07 -6.97
N ASP A 15 -13.47 -1.83 -6.06
CA ASP A 15 -14.40 -0.70 -6.17
C ASP A 15 -13.67 0.65 -6.18
N THR A 16 -12.59 0.76 -5.39
CA THR A 16 -11.73 1.96 -5.36
C THR A 16 -10.94 2.12 -6.65
N GLU A 17 -10.38 1.05 -7.22
CA GLU A 17 -9.68 1.08 -8.52
C GLU A 17 -10.61 1.54 -9.66
N GLU A 18 -11.85 1.05 -9.68
CA GLU A 18 -12.87 1.52 -10.63
C GLU A 18 -13.18 3.01 -10.46
N LEU A 19 -13.34 3.47 -9.22
CA LEU A 19 -13.64 4.87 -8.94
C LEU A 19 -12.48 5.78 -9.34
N LEU A 20 -11.25 5.43 -8.95
CA LEU A 20 -10.05 6.21 -9.28
C LEU A 20 -9.84 6.30 -10.81
N THR A 21 -10.13 5.21 -11.52
CA THR A 21 -10.12 5.19 -12.99
C THR A 21 -11.14 6.17 -13.58
N LYS A 22 -12.36 6.23 -13.02
CA LYS A 22 -13.40 7.18 -13.46
C LYS A 22 -13.06 8.64 -13.18
N VAL A 23 -12.33 8.91 -12.09
CA VAL A 23 -11.91 10.27 -11.72
C VAL A 23 -10.86 10.83 -12.69
N GLY A 24 -10.10 9.97 -13.37
CA GLY A 24 -9.16 10.38 -14.42
C GLY A 24 -7.89 11.06 -13.91
N LEU A 25 -7.63 11.01 -12.61
CA LEU A 25 -6.39 11.47 -12.00
C LEU A 25 -5.37 10.33 -11.90
N PRO A 26 -4.05 10.61 -11.95
CA PRO A 26 -3.03 9.60 -11.69
C PRO A 26 -3.23 8.99 -10.30
N TRP A 27 -3.18 7.66 -10.22
CA TRP A 27 -3.26 6.93 -8.97
C TRP A 27 -2.32 5.72 -8.98
N GLN A 28 -1.87 5.32 -7.80
CA GLN A 28 -1.08 4.12 -7.60
C GLN A 28 -1.57 3.39 -6.35
N ILE A 29 -1.71 2.07 -6.49
CA ILE A 29 -2.06 1.17 -5.39
C ILE A 29 -0.97 0.08 -5.34
N THR A 30 -0.46 -0.23 -4.15
CA THR A 30 0.54 -1.30 -3.97
C THR A 30 0.17 -2.20 -2.80
N LEU A 31 0.12 -3.51 -3.09
CA LEU A 31 -0.23 -4.58 -2.18
C LEU A 31 1.03 -5.30 -1.69
N PHE A 32 1.15 -5.47 -0.38
CA PHE A 32 2.20 -6.29 0.23
C PHE A 32 1.57 -7.51 0.89
N SER A 33 2.05 -8.70 0.52
CA SER A 33 1.66 -9.97 1.14
C SER A 33 2.49 -10.27 2.39
N GLY A 34 1.94 -11.07 3.30
CA GLY A 34 2.67 -11.53 4.49
C GLY A 34 2.97 -10.45 5.54
N VAL A 35 2.26 -9.32 5.48
CA VAL A 35 2.36 -8.22 6.45
C VAL A 35 0.96 -7.82 6.90
N GLU A 36 0.82 -7.33 8.12
CA GLU A 36 -0.49 -6.96 8.69
C GLU A 36 -0.76 -5.45 8.62
N HIS A 37 -1.98 -5.05 8.97
CA HIS A 37 -2.35 -3.65 9.05
C HIS A 37 -1.39 -2.88 9.98
N GLY A 38 -0.88 -1.75 9.49
CA GLY A 38 0.06 -0.91 10.24
C GLY A 38 1.52 -1.42 10.24
N PHE A 39 1.89 -2.36 9.37
CA PHE A 39 3.27 -2.85 9.23
C PHE A 39 4.32 -1.73 9.05
N SER A 40 3.94 -0.63 8.40
CA SER A 40 4.84 0.51 8.16
C SER A 40 5.20 1.28 9.43
N VAL A 41 4.37 1.22 10.47
CA VAL A 41 4.59 1.92 11.75
C VAL A 41 5.03 0.96 12.84
N ARG A 42 4.30 -0.15 13.00
CA ARG A 42 4.40 -1.08 14.14
C ARG A 42 5.00 -2.44 13.79
N GLY A 43 5.40 -2.66 12.54
CA GLY A 43 5.90 -3.95 12.10
C GLY A 43 7.21 -4.38 12.78
N ASP A 44 7.31 -5.66 13.14
CA ASP A 44 8.55 -6.27 13.65
C ASP A 44 9.60 -6.37 12.54
N LEU A 45 10.72 -5.66 12.73
CA LEU A 45 11.83 -5.59 11.77
C LEU A 45 12.73 -6.84 11.78
N SER A 46 12.56 -7.75 12.76
CA SER A 46 13.19 -9.06 12.74
C SER A 46 12.61 -9.95 11.63
N ASN A 47 11.34 -9.74 11.29
CA ASN A 47 10.69 -10.37 10.15
C ASN A 47 11.11 -9.68 8.85
N LYS A 48 11.81 -10.43 7.99
CA LYS A 48 12.34 -9.93 6.72
C LYS A 48 11.24 -9.40 5.78
N ALA A 49 10.07 -10.02 5.74
CA ALA A 49 8.97 -9.60 4.87
C ALA A 49 8.40 -8.25 5.31
N VAL A 50 8.21 -8.07 6.62
CA VAL A 50 7.75 -6.82 7.22
C VAL A 50 8.75 -5.69 6.99
N ARG A 51 10.04 -5.96 7.23
CA ARG A 51 11.10 -4.98 6.99
C ARG A 51 11.14 -4.54 5.52
N PHE A 52 11.14 -5.50 4.60
CA PHE A 52 11.12 -5.22 3.16
C PHE A 52 9.89 -4.39 2.77
N ALA A 53 8.69 -4.80 3.17
CA ALA A 53 7.47 -4.08 2.84
C ALA A 53 7.49 -2.64 3.36
N LYS A 54 7.99 -2.43 4.59
CA LYS A 54 8.11 -1.09 5.20
C LYS A 54 9.07 -0.20 4.40
N GLU A 55 10.25 -0.71 4.06
CA GLU A 55 11.24 0.02 3.25
C GLU A 55 10.69 0.36 1.86
N GLN A 56 10.03 -0.60 1.20
CA GLN A 56 9.43 -0.37 -0.11
C GLN A 56 8.26 0.63 -0.07
N ALA A 57 7.41 0.56 0.95
CA ALA A 57 6.33 1.53 1.12
C ALA A 57 6.87 2.96 1.26
N PHE A 58 7.99 3.14 1.95
CA PHE A 58 8.66 4.45 2.06
C PHE A 58 9.22 4.91 0.71
N VAL A 59 9.96 4.05 0.00
CA VAL A 59 10.52 4.39 -1.32
C VAL A 59 9.41 4.77 -2.31
N GLN A 60 8.31 4.01 -2.33
CA GLN A 60 7.16 4.29 -3.18
C GLN A 60 6.55 5.66 -2.90
N ALA A 61 6.35 6.01 -1.63
CA ALA A 61 5.80 7.33 -1.28
C ALA A 61 6.71 8.48 -1.73
N VAL A 62 8.03 8.36 -1.52
CA VAL A 62 8.99 9.38 -1.97
C VAL A 62 9.01 9.51 -3.49
N THR A 63 9.01 8.38 -4.21
CA THR A 63 8.96 8.36 -5.68
C THR A 63 7.68 9.00 -6.20
N TRP A 64 6.54 8.67 -5.59
CA TRP A 64 5.25 9.26 -5.97
C TRP A 64 5.25 10.78 -5.81
N PHE A 65 5.72 11.27 -4.66
CA PHE A 65 5.80 12.70 -4.41
C PHE A 65 6.75 13.42 -5.36
N ARG A 66 7.91 12.83 -5.69
CA ARG A 66 8.82 13.44 -6.68
C ARG A 66 8.21 13.59 -8.07
N GLU A 67 7.30 12.70 -8.45
CA GLU A 67 6.65 12.72 -9.77
C GLU A 67 5.45 13.68 -9.80
N HIS A 68 4.75 13.89 -8.67
CA HIS A 68 3.44 14.56 -8.65
C HIS A 68 3.35 15.80 -7.72
N LEU A 69 4.41 16.17 -7.01
CA LEU A 69 4.50 17.38 -6.15
C LEU A 69 5.75 18.20 -6.48
#